data_AF-A0A917Q0S0-F1
#
_entry.id   AF-A0A917Q0S0-F1
#
_cell.length_a   1.000
_cell.length_b   1.000
_cell.length_c   1.000
_cell.angle_alpha   90.00
_cell.angle_beta   90.00
_cell.angle_gamma   90.00
#
_symmetry.space_group_name_H-M   'P 1'
#
loop_
_entity.id
_entity.type
_entity.pdbx_description
1 polymer ?
#
loop_
_entity_poly.entity_id
_entity_poly.type
_entity_poly.pdbx_seq_one_letter_code
_entity_poly.pdbx_strand_id
1 'polypeptide(L)'
;MSLVNDMLRDLDARRAGGEERASLANLRAADESSSRQGTNKRTAFWLVPLVVLCVAVGLACAHYFTRGSEVVAPEVAPVVAVAPATPANQLLDVLPQNDGKRFVLQLLLDQSVGYQRIEENGAVRLLLRGTHLSTPDAESGRVQRDGASLSWRVEQKGDDVQVLFVGLAGDVSLIDRLERAGDRWQLWLEVPLVSEADAASSDADDLANIPASAPREEALPDWRARNDSAIDTAPPRAATVSLPAAAPPVPVTAPQIMIAPHRADPLTEARQALLNGDYSRAIGQLEALNTARPEDSETARWLARAYLAAGDQMRLLAWAPAQLQRFPNDSELRVLLARAQLQGGDSQTAVTTLQTNPPPLAKDPSYHALLAAAFQQTGQWRESATRYGMLLALRPREGAWQLGMAIALEQLGQATQAAGFYAQAQQNPGLDDNSRRFAAERARILGGQS
;
A
#
# COMPACT_ATOMS: atom_id res chain seq x y z
N MET A 1 31.09 3.50 9.52
CA MET A 1 29.83 2.98 8.93
C MET A 1 30.14 2.65 7.48
N SER A 2 29.90 1.42 7.02
CA SER A 2 30.35 0.95 5.69
C SER A 2 29.57 1.64 4.56
N LEU A 3 30.27 2.19 3.57
CA LEU A 3 29.69 2.84 2.38
C LEU A 3 28.75 1.91 1.59
N VAL A 4 28.99 0.60 1.67
CA VAL A 4 28.10 -0.42 1.12
C VAL A 4 26.73 -0.38 1.80
N ASN A 5 26.65 -0.10 3.10
CA ASN A 5 25.37 0.01 3.81
C ASN A 5 24.60 1.26 3.40
N ASP A 6 25.28 2.38 3.11
CA ASP A 6 24.63 3.58 2.62
C ASP A 6 24.14 3.42 1.18
N MET A 7 24.89 2.72 0.33
CA MET A 7 24.44 2.34 -1.01
C MET A 7 23.24 1.37 -0.95
N LEU A 8 23.25 0.40 -0.03
CA LEU A 8 22.10 -0.48 0.19
C LEU A 8 20.85 0.31 0.61
N ARG A 9 21.01 1.33 1.46
CA ARG A 9 19.93 2.25 1.85
C ARG A 9 19.43 3.09 0.67
N ASP A 10 20.29 3.54 -0.23
CA ASP A 10 19.88 4.28 -1.44
C ASP A 10 19.11 3.39 -2.42
N LEU A 11 19.57 2.15 -2.62
CA LEU A 11 18.84 1.14 -3.41
C LEU A 11 17.46 0.86 -2.81
N ASP A 12 17.31 0.96 -1.49
CA ASP A 12 16.04 0.79 -0.79
C ASP A 12 15.10 1.96 -1.00
N ALA A 13 15.62 3.18 -0.86
CA ALA A 13 14.87 4.40 -1.16
C ALA A 13 14.34 4.44 -2.61
N ARG A 14 15.00 3.74 -3.52
CA ARG A 14 14.65 3.72 -4.95
C ARG A 14 13.75 2.56 -5.35
N ARG A 15 13.86 1.40 -4.69
CA ARG A 15 12.96 0.25 -4.89
C ARG A 15 11.56 0.55 -4.37
N ALA A 16 11.48 1.35 -3.30
CA ALA A 16 10.25 2.03 -2.92
C ALA A 16 9.77 2.87 -4.12
N GLY A 17 8.67 2.49 -4.77
CA GLY A 17 8.06 3.27 -5.86
C GLY A 17 7.74 4.71 -5.42
N GLY A 18 7.41 5.60 -6.35
CA GLY A 18 7.06 7.00 -6.03
C GLY A 18 6.03 7.16 -4.90
N GLU A 19 5.13 6.19 -4.74
CA GLU A 19 4.15 6.10 -3.65
C GLU A 19 4.74 5.55 -2.33
N GLU A 20 5.66 4.57 -2.39
CA GLU A 20 6.38 4.05 -1.21
C GLU A 20 7.45 5.03 -0.68
N ARG A 21 7.90 5.98 -1.51
CA ARG A 21 8.80 7.07 -1.11
C ARG A 21 8.14 8.04 -0.15
N ALA A 22 6.87 8.37 -0.35
CA ALA A 22 6.11 9.23 0.56
C ALA A 22 5.77 8.51 1.88
N SER A 23 5.60 7.18 1.83
CA SER A 23 5.21 6.38 2.99
C SER A 23 6.40 5.97 3.88
N LEU A 24 7.59 5.78 3.32
CA LEU A 24 8.82 5.42 4.06
C LEU A 24 9.70 6.63 4.45
N ALA A 25 9.55 7.80 3.79
CA ALA A 25 10.28 9.02 4.19
C ALA A 25 9.88 9.54 5.58
N ASN A 26 8.68 9.21 6.06
CA ASN A 26 8.21 9.53 7.41
C ASN A 26 8.70 8.54 8.50
N LEU A 27 9.45 7.50 8.13
CA LEU A 27 9.92 6.45 9.04
C LEU A 27 11.43 6.54 9.33
N ARG A 28 11.98 7.77 9.44
CA ARG A 28 13.40 7.95 9.81
C ARG A 28 13.61 7.90 11.33
N ALA A 29 14.34 6.85 11.72
CA ALA A 29 15.19 6.62 12.89
C ALA A 29 15.13 7.66 14.04
N ALA A 30 14.67 7.18 15.20
CA ALA A 30 14.95 7.81 16.49
C ALA A 30 16.47 7.92 16.69
N ASP A 31 16.90 9.13 17.03
CA ASP A 31 18.27 9.55 17.28
C ASP A 31 18.85 8.75 18.46
N GLU A 32 19.87 7.93 18.19
CA GLU A 32 20.67 7.23 19.20
C GLU A 32 21.86 8.12 19.59
N SER A 33 21.57 9.24 20.27
CA SER A 33 22.62 10.08 20.88
C SER A 33 22.15 10.71 22.20
N SER A 34 22.53 10.02 23.30
CA SER A 34 22.49 10.38 24.74
C SER A 34 21.69 9.33 25.52
N SER A 35 22.14 8.71 26.62
CA SER A 35 23.19 9.04 27.56
C SER A 35 23.62 7.75 28.30
N ARG A 36 24.91 7.39 28.22
CA ARG A 36 25.56 6.57 29.25
C ARG A 36 26.13 7.53 30.29
N GLN A 37 25.51 7.58 31.48
CA GLN A 37 26.25 7.91 32.69
C GLN A 37 25.59 7.25 33.89
N GLY A 38 26.17 6.13 34.32
CA GLY A 38 25.92 5.61 35.66
C GLY A 38 26.62 6.49 36.69
N THR A 39 26.01 6.67 37.86
CA THR A 39 26.66 6.37 39.14
C THR A 39 25.63 6.29 40.28
N ASN A 40 25.99 5.42 41.20
CA ASN A 40 25.36 5.03 42.45
C ASN A 40 25.21 6.21 43.43
N LYS A 41 24.05 6.33 44.10
CA LYS A 41 23.94 6.76 45.52
C LYS A 41 22.55 6.46 46.07
N ARG A 42 22.49 5.38 46.85
CA ARG A 42 21.38 5.02 47.73
C ARG A 42 21.32 5.99 48.92
N THR A 43 20.15 5.98 49.57
CA THR A 43 19.77 6.54 50.88
C THR A 43 19.30 7.99 50.92
N ALA A 44 18.00 8.22 50.59
CA ALA A 44 17.16 9.29 51.17
C ALA A 44 15.67 9.30 50.70
N PHE A 45 15.14 8.28 50.00
CA PHE A 45 13.83 8.42 49.32
C PHE A 45 12.59 7.83 50.03
N TRP A 46 12.71 7.38 51.29
CA TRP A 46 11.58 6.72 51.99
C TRP A 46 10.63 7.66 52.77
N LEU A 47 10.80 8.99 52.70
CA LEU A 47 9.95 9.94 53.46
C LEU A 47 8.85 10.64 52.62
N VAL A 48 8.88 10.54 51.29
CA VAL A 48 7.90 11.21 50.42
C VAL A 48 6.50 10.54 50.39
N PRO A 49 6.33 9.20 50.44
CA PRO A 49 4.99 8.61 50.33
C PRO A 49 4.13 8.81 51.59
N LEU A 50 4.75 9.05 52.76
CA LEU A 50 4.03 9.23 54.03
C LEU A 50 3.33 10.60 54.10
N VAL A 51 3.91 11.63 53.50
CA VAL A 51 3.33 12.98 53.48
C VAL A 51 2.13 13.05 52.52
N VAL A 52 2.21 12.36 51.38
CA VAL A 52 1.11 12.30 50.40
C VAL A 52 -0.11 11.58 50.96
N LEU A 53 0.09 10.52 51.76
CA LEU A 53 -0.99 9.79 52.42
C LEU A 53 -1.74 10.67 53.44
N CYS A 54 -1.01 11.45 54.24
CA CYS A 54 -1.63 12.36 55.22
C CYS A 54 -2.47 13.47 54.55
N VAL A 55 -2.04 13.98 53.39
CA VAL A 55 -2.80 14.99 52.64
C VAL A 55 -4.06 14.39 52.01
N ALA A 56 -3.98 13.15 51.50
CA ALA A 56 -5.15 12.46 50.93
C ALA A 56 -6.22 12.17 51.99
N VAL A 57 -5.83 11.77 53.20
CA VAL A 57 -6.76 11.53 54.33
C VAL A 57 -7.41 12.83 54.80
N GLY A 58 -6.66 13.94 54.83
CA GLY A 58 -7.21 15.26 55.17
C GLY A 58 -8.28 15.75 54.19
N LEU A 59 -8.08 15.54 52.88
CA LEU A 59 -9.05 15.91 51.85
C LEU A 59 -10.29 15.02 51.85
N ALA A 60 -10.16 13.73 52.18
CA ALA A 60 -11.29 12.82 52.31
C ALA A 60 -12.20 13.18 53.51
N CYS A 61 -11.64 13.61 54.65
CA CYS A 61 -12.42 14.06 55.80
C CYS A 61 -13.19 15.37 55.53
N ALA A 62 -12.63 16.29 54.74
CA ALA A 62 -13.31 17.54 54.36
C ALA A 62 -14.51 17.31 53.42
N HIS A 63 -14.44 16.28 52.55
CA HIS A 63 -15.52 15.94 51.64
C HIS A 63 -16.70 15.24 52.35
N TYR A 64 -16.45 14.59 53.50
CA TYR A 64 -17.50 13.88 54.23
C TYR A 64 -18.38 14.82 55.07
N PHE A 65 -17.83 15.94 55.55
CA PHE A 65 -18.58 16.92 56.35
C PHE A 65 -19.42 17.92 55.55
N THR A 66 -19.26 17.96 54.22
CA THR A 66 -20.00 18.89 53.33
C THR A 66 -21.22 18.26 52.65
N ARG A 67 -21.52 16.97 52.88
CA ARG A 67 -22.79 16.35 52.45
C ARG A 67 -23.85 16.45 53.56
N GLY A 68 -24.40 17.65 53.72
CA GLY A 68 -25.58 17.90 54.53
C GLY A 68 -26.82 18.15 53.66
N SER A 69 -27.79 17.24 53.79
CA SER A 69 -29.23 17.48 53.63
C SER A 69 -29.81 17.67 52.23
N GLU A 70 -30.16 16.56 51.56
CA GLU A 70 -31.20 16.56 50.52
C GLU A 70 -32.59 16.72 51.16
N VAL A 71 -33.26 17.83 50.83
CA VAL A 71 -34.69 18.00 51.05
C VAL A 71 -35.42 17.46 49.81
N VAL A 72 -36.23 16.42 50.01
CA VAL A 72 -37.11 15.84 49.00
C VAL A 72 -38.27 16.81 48.72
N ALA A 73 -38.44 17.19 47.46
CA ALA A 73 -39.62 17.90 46.93
C ALA A 73 -40.19 17.11 45.73
N PRO A 74 -41.50 17.20 45.46
CA PRO A 74 -42.25 16.09 44.85
C PRO A 74 -42.13 16.01 43.32
N GLU A 75 -42.29 14.77 42.89
CA GLU A 75 -42.35 14.23 41.54
C GLU A 75 -43.27 15.01 40.59
N VAL A 76 -42.69 15.54 39.51
CA VAL A 76 -43.40 16.03 38.33
C VAL A 76 -43.15 15.02 37.21
N ALA A 77 -44.25 14.55 36.60
CA ALA A 77 -44.27 13.55 35.54
C ALA A 77 -43.31 13.91 34.38
N PRO A 78 -42.70 12.91 33.70
CA PRO A 78 -41.72 13.18 32.66
C PRO A 78 -42.40 13.83 31.45
N VAL A 79 -42.06 15.09 31.20
CA VAL A 79 -42.21 15.69 29.88
C VAL A 79 -41.28 14.90 28.96
N VAL A 80 -41.84 14.31 27.91
CA VAL A 80 -41.11 13.67 26.83
C VAL A 80 -40.08 14.67 26.32
N ALA A 81 -38.81 14.42 26.66
CA ALA A 81 -37.69 15.13 26.06
C ALA A 81 -37.69 14.77 24.57
N VAL A 82 -38.05 15.73 23.72
CA VAL A 82 -37.70 15.67 22.31
C VAL A 82 -36.18 15.55 22.28
N ALA A 83 -35.68 14.40 21.82
CA ALA A 83 -34.26 14.17 21.64
C ALA A 83 -33.68 15.34 20.82
N PRO A 84 -32.54 15.93 21.20
CA PRO A 84 -31.91 16.93 20.36
C PRO A 84 -31.62 16.27 19.00
N ALA A 85 -32.07 16.90 17.92
CA ALA A 85 -31.77 16.46 16.56
C ALA A 85 -30.26 16.25 16.45
N THR A 86 -29.84 15.03 16.11
CA THR A 86 -28.45 14.73 15.77
C THR A 86 -27.96 15.73 14.74
N PRO A 87 -26.79 16.37 14.91
CA PRO A 87 -26.28 17.31 13.93
C PRO A 87 -26.09 16.56 12.61
N ALA A 88 -26.86 16.96 11.60
CA ALA A 88 -26.77 16.37 10.28
C ALA A 88 -25.47 16.81 9.62
N ASN A 89 -24.75 15.90 8.97
CA ASN A 89 -23.48 16.21 8.31
C ASN A 89 -23.72 17.27 7.23
N GLN A 90 -22.78 18.17 7.01
CA GLN A 90 -22.86 19.20 5.97
C GLN A 90 -21.79 18.99 4.91
N LEU A 91 -22.23 18.90 3.66
CA LEU A 91 -21.39 19.06 2.48
C LEU A 91 -21.21 20.55 2.23
N LEU A 92 -20.03 21.05 2.55
CA LEU A 92 -19.66 22.45 2.58
C LEU A 92 -19.34 23.00 1.19
N ASP A 93 -18.67 22.20 0.36
CA ASP A 93 -18.21 22.63 -0.97
C ASP A 93 -17.98 21.43 -1.90
N VAL A 94 -18.09 21.68 -3.21
CA VAL A 94 -17.89 20.69 -4.28
C VAL A 94 -16.90 21.29 -5.29
N LEU A 95 -15.72 20.67 -5.39
CA LEU A 95 -14.60 21.20 -6.13
C LEU A 95 -14.22 20.25 -7.28
N PRO A 96 -14.74 20.48 -8.51
CA PRO A 96 -14.35 19.70 -9.67
C PRO A 96 -12.99 20.16 -10.22
N GLN A 97 -12.11 19.20 -10.50
CA GLN A 97 -10.79 19.40 -11.10
C GLN A 97 -10.61 18.46 -12.29
N ASN A 98 -10.06 18.96 -13.39
CA ASN A 98 -9.79 18.18 -14.59
C ASN A 98 -8.42 18.54 -15.13
N ASP A 99 -7.48 17.59 -15.10
CA ASP A 99 -6.12 17.75 -15.64
C ASP A 99 -5.98 17.20 -17.08
N GLY A 100 -7.09 16.72 -17.65
CA GLY A 100 -7.18 16.11 -18.97
C GLY A 100 -6.88 14.61 -18.97
N LYS A 101 -6.08 14.08 -18.05
CA LYS A 101 -5.82 12.63 -17.93
C LYS A 101 -6.79 11.96 -16.98
N ARG A 102 -7.25 12.69 -15.98
CA ARG A 102 -8.23 12.25 -14.97
C ARG A 102 -9.15 13.40 -14.57
N PHE A 103 -10.35 13.02 -14.18
CA PHE A 103 -11.31 13.91 -13.55
C PHE A 103 -11.34 13.63 -12.05
N VAL A 104 -11.25 14.67 -11.23
CA VAL A 104 -11.29 14.56 -9.76
C VAL A 104 -12.40 15.45 -9.24
N LEU A 105 -13.34 14.88 -8.49
CA LEU A 105 -14.36 15.61 -7.76
C LEU A 105 -14.05 15.56 -6.25
N GLN A 106 -13.77 16.71 -5.66
CA GLN A 106 -13.43 16.82 -4.24
C GLN A 106 -14.63 17.37 -3.48
N LEU A 107 -15.09 16.65 -2.46
CA LEU A 107 -16.22 17.04 -1.61
C LEU A 107 -15.71 17.42 -0.22
N LEU A 108 -15.97 18.65 0.21
CA LEU A 108 -15.55 19.16 1.52
C LEU A 108 -16.67 18.97 2.54
N LEU A 109 -16.42 18.21 3.60
CA LEU A 109 -17.39 17.83 4.62
C LEU A 109 -16.99 18.43 5.98
N ASP A 110 -17.98 18.73 6.80
CA ASP A 110 -17.78 19.16 8.20
C ASP A 110 -17.28 18.01 9.11
N GLN A 111 -17.78 16.79 8.87
CA GLN A 111 -17.42 15.60 9.62
C GLN A 111 -17.31 14.36 8.72
N SER A 112 -16.74 13.28 9.26
CA SER A 112 -16.56 12.04 8.50
C SER A 112 -17.93 11.43 8.16
N VAL A 113 -18.14 11.09 6.89
CA VAL A 113 -19.39 10.48 6.41
C VAL A 113 -19.13 9.06 5.92
N GLY A 114 -20.04 8.14 6.25
CA GLY A 114 -20.14 6.85 5.57
C GLY A 114 -21.02 6.98 4.31
N TYR A 115 -20.61 6.40 3.19
CA TYR A 115 -21.39 6.41 1.96
C TYR A 115 -21.57 5.00 1.39
N GLN A 116 -22.63 4.86 0.59
CA GLN A 116 -22.91 3.65 -0.17
C GLN A 116 -22.60 3.90 -1.64
N ARG A 117 -21.76 3.07 -2.25
CA ARG A 117 -21.43 3.10 -3.68
C ARG A 117 -22.21 2.01 -4.42
N ILE A 118 -22.84 2.39 -5.53
CA ILE A 118 -23.62 1.50 -6.41
C ILE A 118 -23.11 1.72 -7.83
N GLU A 119 -22.72 0.65 -8.49
CA GLU A 119 -22.24 0.66 -9.87
C GLU A 119 -23.21 -0.12 -10.74
N GLU A 120 -23.78 0.55 -11.74
CA GLU A 120 -24.74 -0.05 -12.67
C GLU A 120 -24.50 0.51 -14.08
N ASN A 121 -24.20 -0.36 -15.05
CA ASN A 121 -24.22 -0.07 -16.49
C ASN A 121 -23.56 1.27 -16.88
N GLY A 122 -22.27 1.47 -16.57
CA GLY A 122 -21.57 2.71 -16.90
C GLY A 122 -21.90 3.93 -16.02
N ALA A 123 -22.62 3.73 -14.92
CA ALA A 123 -22.88 4.78 -13.93
C ALA A 123 -22.41 4.36 -12.53
N VAL A 124 -21.83 5.31 -11.81
CA VAL A 124 -21.43 5.15 -10.40
C VAL A 124 -22.20 6.15 -9.55
N ARG A 125 -22.97 5.64 -8.59
CA ARG A 125 -23.77 6.43 -7.66
C ARG A 125 -23.21 6.27 -6.25
N LEU A 126 -22.94 7.39 -5.59
CA LEU A 126 -22.58 7.43 -4.16
C LEU A 126 -23.72 8.10 -3.40
N LEU A 127 -24.10 7.51 -2.28
CA LEU A 127 -25.12 8.04 -1.38
C LEU A 127 -24.51 8.30 -0.01
N LEU A 128 -24.32 9.57 0.31
CA LEU A 128 -23.78 10.06 1.57
C LEU A 128 -24.95 10.18 2.57
N ARG A 129 -24.98 9.29 3.57
CA ARG A 129 -26.13 9.16 4.47
C ARG A 129 -26.16 10.26 5.53
N GLY A 130 -27.32 10.86 5.76
CA GLY A 130 -27.52 11.90 6.78
C GLY A 130 -26.68 13.15 6.52
N THR A 131 -26.46 13.46 5.23
CA THR A 131 -25.69 14.61 4.79
C THR A 131 -26.60 15.59 4.06
N HIS A 132 -26.42 16.87 4.35
CA HIS A 132 -27.11 17.97 3.69
C HIS A 132 -26.14 18.84 2.90
N LEU A 133 -26.55 19.27 1.72
CA LEU A 133 -25.83 20.30 0.98
C LEU A 133 -25.95 21.65 1.70
N SER A 134 -24.83 22.35 1.83
CA SER A 134 -24.81 23.70 2.38
C SER A 134 -25.43 24.73 1.42
N THR A 135 -25.44 24.42 0.13
CA THR A 135 -26.09 25.18 -0.93
C THR A 135 -27.25 24.36 -1.53
N PRO A 136 -28.45 24.93 -1.72
CA PRO A 136 -29.62 24.17 -2.19
C PRO A 136 -29.55 23.79 -3.68
N ASP A 137 -28.60 24.35 -4.43
CA ASP A 137 -28.48 24.12 -5.86
C ASP A 137 -27.70 22.83 -6.14
N ALA A 138 -28.24 21.99 -7.02
CA ALA A 138 -27.56 20.80 -7.49
C ALA A 138 -26.35 21.20 -8.36
N GLU A 139 -25.17 20.72 -8.01
CA GLU A 139 -23.96 20.95 -8.79
C GLU A 139 -23.78 19.87 -9.83
N SER A 140 -23.43 20.24 -11.06
CA SER A 140 -23.22 19.26 -12.13
C SER A 140 -22.27 19.76 -13.20
N GLY A 141 -21.67 18.83 -13.93
CA GLY A 141 -20.76 19.15 -15.01
C GLY A 141 -20.60 17.99 -16.00
N ARG A 142 -19.98 18.29 -17.14
CA ARG A 142 -19.65 17.30 -18.16
C ARG A 142 -18.22 17.52 -18.65
N VAL A 143 -17.51 16.42 -18.84
CA VAL A 143 -16.16 16.36 -19.39
C VAL A 143 -16.20 15.44 -20.60
N GLN A 144 -15.61 15.87 -21.72
CA GLN A 144 -15.56 15.09 -22.96
C GLN A 144 -14.16 15.13 -23.55
N ARG A 145 -13.63 13.95 -23.93
CA ARG A 145 -12.31 13.81 -24.54
C ARG A 145 -12.22 12.52 -25.37
N ASP A 146 -11.67 12.59 -26.58
CA ASP A 146 -11.33 11.45 -27.44
C ASP A 146 -12.45 10.39 -27.60
N GLY A 147 -13.72 10.85 -27.67
CA GLY A 147 -14.90 9.99 -27.80
C GLY A 147 -15.50 9.48 -26.48
N ALA A 148 -14.77 9.59 -25.36
CA ALA A 148 -15.28 9.35 -24.02
C ALA A 148 -15.94 10.61 -23.45
N SER A 149 -17.11 10.47 -22.84
CA SER A 149 -17.74 11.57 -22.10
C SER A 149 -18.22 11.09 -20.74
N LEU A 150 -17.86 11.88 -19.72
CA LEU A 150 -18.23 11.71 -18.33
C LEU A 150 -19.12 12.87 -17.91
N SER A 151 -20.29 12.57 -17.35
CA SER A 151 -21.12 13.57 -16.67
C SER A 151 -21.19 13.26 -15.19
N TRP A 152 -21.20 14.30 -14.37
CA TRP A 152 -21.30 14.18 -12.93
C TRP A 152 -22.37 15.12 -12.38
N ARG A 153 -22.99 14.73 -11.26
CA ARG A 153 -23.99 15.52 -10.55
C ARG A 153 -23.93 15.24 -9.06
N VAL A 154 -24.09 16.27 -8.25
CA VAL A 154 -24.26 16.23 -6.80
C VAL A 154 -25.60 16.91 -6.47
N GLU A 155 -26.51 16.19 -5.82
CA GLU A 155 -27.85 16.71 -5.49
C GLU A 155 -28.35 16.19 -4.14
N GLN A 156 -29.21 16.98 -3.48
CA GLN A 156 -29.91 16.56 -2.26
C GLN A 156 -31.00 15.54 -2.61
N LYS A 157 -31.01 14.38 -1.96
CA LYS A 157 -32.00 13.32 -2.15
C LYS A 157 -32.56 12.86 -0.80
N GLY A 158 -33.63 13.51 -0.36
CA GLY A 158 -34.15 13.32 1.00
C GLY A 158 -33.14 13.84 2.03
N ASP A 159 -32.83 13.04 3.05
CA ASP A 159 -31.85 13.36 4.10
C ASP A 159 -30.40 12.99 3.72
N ASP A 160 -30.19 12.56 2.47
CA ASP A 160 -28.91 12.10 1.96
C ASP A 160 -28.43 12.97 0.78
N VAL A 161 -27.11 13.07 0.59
CA VAL A 161 -26.55 13.64 -0.65
C VAL A 161 -26.23 12.52 -1.62
N GLN A 162 -26.70 12.67 -2.87
CA GLN A 162 -26.37 11.76 -3.96
C GLN A 162 -25.31 12.38 -4.87
N VAL A 163 -24.24 11.63 -5.14
CA VAL A 163 -23.24 11.93 -6.16
C VAL A 163 -23.40 10.90 -7.27
N LEU A 164 -23.52 11.32 -8.52
CA LEU A 164 -23.73 10.45 -9.67
C LEU A 164 -22.71 10.76 -10.74
N PHE A 165 -22.00 9.74 -11.21
CA PHE A 165 -21.17 9.76 -12.40
C PHE A 165 -21.79 8.88 -13.48
N VAL A 166 -21.80 9.33 -14.73
CA VAL A 166 -22.31 8.58 -15.88
C VAL A 166 -21.34 8.72 -17.05
N GLY A 167 -20.83 7.59 -17.53
CA GLY A 167 -19.96 7.47 -18.70
C GLY A 167 -20.72 6.94 -19.91
N LEU A 168 -20.44 7.50 -21.10
CA LEU A 168 -21.08 7.07 -22.36
C LEU A 168 -20.28 6.01 -23.15
N ALA A 169 -19.06 5.64 -22.70
CA ALA A 169 -18.13 4.78 -23.44
C ALA A 169 -17.75 3.46 -22.73
N GLY A 170 -18.42 3.09 -21.63
CA GLY A 170 -18.12 1.87 -20.87
C GLY A 170 -18.32 2.05 -19.36
N ASP A 171 -17.88 1.06 -18.57
CA ASP A 171 -17.91 1.11 -17.11
C ASP A 171 -17.01 2.25 -16.59
N VAL A 172 -17.55 3.06 -15.68
CA VAL A 172 -16.82 4.18 -15.08
C VAL A 172 -16.01 3.63 -13.90
N SER A 173 -14.69 3.55 -14.07
CA SER A 173 -13.78 3.27 -12.96
C SER A 173 -13.69 4.50 -12.05
N LEU A 174 -14.12 4.37 -10.79
CA LEU A 174 -14.01 5.42 -9.79
C LEU A 174 -13.07 4.98 -8.66
N ILE A 175 -12.16 5.84 -8.26
CA ILE A 175 -11.26 5.67 -7.12
C ILE A 175 -11.68 6.69 -6.07
N ASP A 176 -12.06 6.23 -4.88
CA ASP A 176 -12.48 7.08 -3.77
C ASP A 176 -11.46 7.11 -2.63
N ARG A 177 -11.31 8.27 -1.99
CA ARG A 177 -10.43 8.45 -0.83
C ARG A 177 -10.98 9.49 0.14
N LEU A 178 -11.16 9.12 1.39
CA LEU A 178 -11.58 10.04 2.45
C LEU A 178 -10.39 10.42 3.33
N GLU A 179 -10.04 11.71 3.35
CA GLU A 179 -8.91 12.26 4.12
C GLU A 179 -9.38 13.34 5.10
N ARG A 180 -8.65 13.52 6.20
CA ARG A 180 -8.89 14.60 7.16
C ARG A 180 -8.07 15.83 6.78
N ALA A 181 -8.72 16.98 6.61
CA ALA A 181 -8.13 18.26 6.27
C ALA A 181 -8.34 19.26 7.42
N GLY A 182 -7.48 19.18 8.44
CA GLY A 182 -7.61 19.98 9.67
C GLY A 182 -8.83 19.54 10.50
N ASP A 183 -9.78 20.45 10.68
CA ASP A 183 -11.06 20.19 11.36
C ASP A 183 -12.17 19.71 10.42
N ARG A 184 -11.87 19.59 9.13
CA ARG A 184 -12.82 19.17 8.09
C ARG A 184 -12.40 17.85 7.48
N TRP A 185 -13.29 17.28 6.68
CA TRP A 185 -13.08 16.04 5.95
C TRP A 185 -13.17 16.29 4.45
N GLN A 186 -12.41 15.54 3.65
CA GLN A 186 -12.40 15.66 2.20
C GLN A 186 -12.57 14.29 1.58
N LEU A 187 -13.61 14.13 0.76
CA LEU A 187 -13.82 12.94 -0.06
C LEU A 187 -13.37 13.24 -1.48
N TRP A 188 -12.32 12.57 -1.92
CA TRP A 188 -11.77 12.63 -3.26
C TRP A 188 -12.37 11.52 -4.12
N LEU A 189 -12.90 11.87 -5.28
CA LEU A 189 -13.53 10.96 -6.23
C LEU A 189 -12.85 11.11 -7.60
N GLU A 190 -11.97 10.17 -7.95
CA GLU A 190 -11.13 10.22 -9.16
C GLU A 190 -11.62 9.24 -10.23
N VAL A 191 -11.81 9.74 -11.45
CA VAL A 191 -12.19 8.98 -12.65
C VAL A 191 -11.09 9.14 -13.71
N PRO A 192 -10.32 8.10 -14.06
CA PRO A 192 -9.37 8.16 -15.16
C PRO A 192 -10.09 8.33 -16.50
N LEU A 193 -9.60 9.24 -17.34
CA LEU A 193 -10.21 9.57 -18.64
C LEU A 193 -9.46 8.95 -19.83
N VAL A 194 -8.41 8.17 -19.58
CA VAL A 194 -7.58 7.51 -20.61
C VAL A 194 -7.85 6.01 -20.57
N SER A 195 -8.23 5.42 -21.70
CA SER A 195 -8.32 3.97 -21.85
C SER A 195 -6.94 3.34 -21.70
N GLU A 196 -6.80 2.24 -20.94
CA GLU A 196 -5.52 1.51 -20.76
C GLU A 196 -4.86 1.12 -22.11
N ALA A 197 -5.64 1.06 -23.20
CA ALA A 197 -5.16 0.80 -24.55
C ALA A 197 -4.38 1.96 -25.20
N ASP A 198 -4.64 3.23 -24.83
CA ASP A 198 -3.97 4.40 -25.43
C ASP A 198 -2.70 4.83 -24.67
N ALA A 199 -2.54 4.40 -23.42
CA ALA A 199 -1.29 4.57 -22.68
C ALA A 199 -0.16 3.67 -23.25
N ALA A 200 -0.52 2.61 -23.98
CA ALA A 200 0.42 1.69 -24.62
C ALA A 200 0.71 2.00 -26.10
N SER A 201 -0.06 2.90 -26.74
CA SER A 201 0.05 3.19 -28.17
C SER A 201 0.87 4.44 -28.51
N SER A 202 1.13 5.35 -27.56
CA SER A 202 1.96 6.55 -27.85
C SER A 202 3.46 6.28 -27.97
N ASP A 203 3.92 5.09 -27.54
CA ASP A 203 5.33 4.67 -27.65
C ASP A 203 5.57 3.75 -28.87
N ALA A 204 4.54 3.49 -29.69
CA ALA A 204 4.57 2.49 -30.76
C ALA A 204 4.75 3.06 -32.18
N ASP A 205 4.69 4.37 -32.39
CA ASP A 205 4.84 4.98 -33.72
C ASP A 205 6.29 4.97 -34.27
N ASP A 206 7.29 4.65 -33.44
CA ASP A 206 8.71 4.65 -33.84
C ASP A 206 9.26 3.27 -34.29
N LEU A 207 8.44 2.21 -34.34
CA LEU A 207 8.93 0.86 -34.65
C LEU A 207 8.22 0.13 -35.80
N ALA A 208 7.32 0.77 -36.54
CA ALA A 208 6.63 0.16 -37.68
C ALA A 208 7.45 0.19 -38.98
N ASN A 209 8.65 -0.42 -38.98
CA ASN A 209 9.31 -0.81 -40.23
C ASN A 209 10.16 -2.08 -40.10
N ILE A 210 9.51 -3.25 -39.94
CA ILE A 210 10.08 -4.58 -40.29
C ILE A 210 8.93 -5.49 -40.77
N PRO A 211 9.09 -6.23 -41.88
CA PRO A 211 7.99 -6.92 -42.57
C PRO A 211 7.50 -8.19 -41.85
N ALA A 212 6.18 -8.42 -41.93
CA ALA A 212 5.49 -9.55 -41.36
C ALA A 212 5.91 -10.89 -41.99
N SER A 213 6.27 -11.86 -41.14
CA SER A 213 6.23 -13.29 -41.45
C SER A 213 5.21 -13.93 -40.51
N ALA A 214 4.15 -14.49 -41.10
CA ALA A 214 2.99 -15.04 -40.40
C ALA A 214 3.32 -16.31 -39.59
N PRO A 215 2.72 -16.51 -38.39
CA PRO A 215 2.74 -17.81 -37.72
C PRO A 215 1.55 -18.68 -38.15
N ARG A 216 1.85 -19.98 -38.22
CA ARG A 216 0.95 -21.12 -38.44
C ARG A 216 -0.19 -21.19 -37.43
N GLU A 217 -1.37 -21.50 -37.94
CA GLU A 217 -2.47 -22.13 -37.22
C GLU A 217 -2.04 -23.52 -36.68
N GLU A 218 -2.12 -23.69 -35.36
CA GLU A 218 -2.14 -25.00 -34.72
C GLU A 218 -3.55 -25.27 -34.17
N ALA A 219 -4.03 -26.47 -34.49
CA ALA A 219 -5.40 -26.94 -34.36
C ALA A 219 -5.82 -27.25 -32.91
N LEU A 220 -7.09 -26.99 -32.61
CA LEU A 220 -7.78 -27.36 -31.37
C LEU A 220 -8.30 -28.82 -31.44
N PRO A 221 -8.26 -29.64 -30.36
CA PRO A 221 -8.63 -31.06 -30.42
C PRO A 221 -10.14 -31.40 -30.31
N ASP A 222 -10.47 -32.53 -30.94
CA ASP A 222 -11.79 -33.13 -31.28
C ASP A 222 -12.61 -33.76 -30.12
N TRP A 223 -13.38 -32.97 -29.35
CA TRP A 223 -14.42 -33.59 -28.49
C TRP A 223 -15.82 -32.97 -28.54
N ARG A 224 -16.11 -32.08 -29.49
CA ARG A 224 -17.45 -31.48 -29.63
C ARG A 224 -18.26 -31.84 -30.85
N ALA A 225 -17.87 -32.84 -31.63
CA ALA A 225 -18.71 -33.35 -32.71
C ALA A 225 -19.21 -34.76 -32.39
N ARG A 226 -20.38 -34.84 -31.72
CA ARG A 226 -21.26 -36.00 -31.90
C ARG A 226 -22.72 -35.59 -32.00
N ASN A 227 -23.06 -35.21 -33.23
CA ASN A 227 -24.22 -35.64 -34.00
C ASN A 227 -25.63 -35.38 -33.44
N ASP A 228 -26.20 -34.25 -33.85
CA ASP A 228 -27.66 -34.07 -34.00
C ASP A 228 -28.07 -34.47 -35.42
N SER A 229 -28.97 -35.44 -35.53
CA SER A 229 -29.94 -35.73 -36.61
C SER A 229 -30.34 -37.20 -36.44
N ALA A 230 -31.59 -37.63 -36.40
CA ALA A 230 -32.87 -37.08 -36.84
C ALA A 230 -34.00 -37.84 -36.13
N ILE A 231 -35.24 -37.33 -36.17
CA ILE A 231 -36.54 -38.04 -36.24
C ILE A 231 -37.56 -36.89 -36.45
N ASP A 232 -38.04 -36.66 -37.66
CA ASP A 232 -39.19 -37.29 -38.35
C ASP A 232 -40.57 -36.88 -37.80
N THR A 233 -41.44 -36.51 -38.75
CA THR A 233 -42.74 -35.84 -38.63
C THR A 233 -43.91 -36.82 -38.57
N ALA A 234 -44.83 -36.68 -37.60
CA ALA A 234 -46.31 -36.75 -37.75
C ALA A 234 -47.05 -36.84 -36.38
N PRO A 235 -48.27 -36.27 -36.23
CA PRO A 235 -49.14 -36.39 -35.03
C PRO A 235 -50.05 -37.65 -35.13
N PRO A 236 -50.95 -38.04 -34.18
CA PRO A 236 -51.47 -37.35 -32.98
C PRO A 236 -51.58 -38.24 -31.71
N ARG A 237 -52.10 -37.70 -30.59
CA ARG A 237 -53.29 -38.19 -29.85
C ARG A 237 -53.31 -37.65 -28.41
N ALA A 238 -54.46 -37.08 -28.05
CA ALA A 238 -54.77 -36.63 -26.70
C ALA A 238 -54.63 -37.77 -25.68
N ALA A 239 -53.81 -37.54 -24.66
CA ALA A 239 -53.86 -38.24 -23.40
C ALA A 239 -53.90 -37.18 -22.30
N THR A 240 -55.07 -37.06 -21.68
CA THR A 240 -55.30 -36.35 -20.43
C THR A 240 -54.36 -36.88 -19.35
N VAL A 241 -53.42 -36.04 -18.89
CA VAL A 241 -52.68 -36.27 -17.66
C VAL A 241 -53.26 -35.35 -16.59
N SER A 242 -53.80 -35.98 -15.56
CA SER A 242 -54.40 -35.35 -14.38
C SER A 242 -53.41 -34.44 -13.66
N LEU A 243 -53.82 -33.20 -13.38
CA LEU A 243 -53.13 -32.29 -12.46
C LEU A 243 -53.21 -32.85 -11.01
N PRO A 244 -52.08 -32.99 -10.30
CA PRO A 244 -52.11 -33.16 -8.86
C PRO A 244 -52.47 -31.84 -8.18
N ALA A 245 -53.27 -31.96 -7.12
CA ALA A 245 -53.86 -30.88 -6.34
C ALA A 245 -52.82 -29.90 -5.77
N ALA A 246 -53.22 -28.62 -5.74
CA ALA A 246 -52.47 -27.51 -5.18
C ALA A 246 -52.06 -27.78 -3.71
N ALA A 247 -50.75 -27.78 -3.47
CA ALA A 247 -50.20 -27.59 -2.13
C ALA A 247 -50.41 -26.12 -1.71
N PRO A 248 -50.67 -25.84 -0.41
CA PRO A 248 -50.86 -24.48 0.07
C PRO A 248 -49.56 -23.65 -0.12
N PRO A 249 -49.66 -22.32 -0.28
CA PRO A 249 -48.49 -21.48 -0.47
C PRO A 249 -47.61 -21.53 0.78
N VAL A 250 -46.42 -22.10 0.65
CA VAL A 250 -45.34 -21.84 1.62
C VAL A 250 -45.06 -20.34 1.61
N PRO A 251 -45.03 -19.65 2.76
CA PRO A 251 -44.58 -18.27 2.78
C PRO A 251 -43.13 -18.26 2.30
N VAL A 252 -42.89 -17.62 1.16
CA VAL A 252 -41.54 -17.25 0.73
C VAL A 252 -40.96 -16.35 1.83
N THR A 253 -40.14 -16.94 2.70
CA THR A 253 -39.26 -16.15 3.57
C THR A 253 -38.41 -15.30 2.64
N ALA A 254 -38.63 -13.98 2.68
CA ALA A 254 -37.81 -13.03 1.96
C ALA A 254 -36.33 -13.34 2.25
N PRO A 255 -35.42 -13.28 1.25
CA PRO A 255 -34.00 -13.50 1.49
C PRO A 255 -33.57 -12.53 2.58
N GLN A 256 -33.20 -13.07 3.74
CA GLN A 256 -32.65 -12.27 4.82
C GLN A 256 -31.26 -11.82 4.37
N ILE A 257 -31.18 -10.60 3.85
CA ILE A 257 -29.91 -9.95 3.55
C ILE A 257 -29.25 -9.65 4.90
N MET A 258 -28.34 -10.52 5.33
CA MET A 258 -27.46 -10.24 6.46
C MET A 258 -26.44 -9.20 6.02
N ILE A 259 -26.67 -7.94 6.39
CA ILE A 259 -25.71 -6.85 6.23
C ILE A 259 -24.69 -6.99 7.36
N ALA A 260 -23.59 -7.69 7.11
CA ALA A 260 -22.42 -7.60 7.98
C ALA A 260 -21.75 -6.24 7.73
N PRO A 261 -21.33 -5.49 8.77
CA PRO A 261 -20.55 -4.27 8.57
C PRO A 261 -19.29 -4.61 7.77
N HIS A 262 -18.98 -3.80 6.75
CA HIS A 262 -17.74 -3.94 5.99
C HIS A 262 -16.56 -3.69 6.93
N ARG A 263 -15.94 -4.77 7.43
CA ARG A 263 -14.66 -4.68 8.12
C ARG A 263 -13.61 -4.32 7.08
N ALA A 264 -12.83 -3.28 7.35
CA ALA A 264 -11.65 -2.98 6.56
C ALA A 264 -10.80 -4.25 6.42
N ASP A 265 -10.22 -4.46 5.24
CA ASP A 265 -9.37 -5.60 5.00
C ASP A 265 -8.23 -5.60 6.04
N PRO A 266 -8.09 -6.64 6.87
CA PRO A 266 -7.14 -6.65 7.99
C PRO A 266 -5.68 -6.46 7.53
N LEU A 267 -5.35 -6.81 6.29
CA LEU A 267 -4.04 -6.50 5.70
C LEU A 267 -3.84 -4.99 5.54
N THR A 268 -4.88 -4.26 5.13
CA THR A 268 -4.86 -2.80 5.00
C THR A 268 -4.70 -2.11 6.35
N GLU A 269 -5.40 -2.59 7.38
CA GLU A 269 -5.21 -2.08 8.75
C GLU A 269 -3.77 -2.30 9.25
N ALA A 270 -3.20 -3.48 9.00
CA ALA A 270 -1.85 -3.79 9.43
C ALA A 270 -0.80 -2.97 8.67
N ARG A 271 -1.00 -2.72 7.37
CA ARG A 271 -0.16 -1.80 6.59
C ARG A 271 -0.23 -0.38 7.16
N GLN A 272 -1.42 0.09 7.50
CA GLN A 272 -1.58 1.42 8.11
C GLN A 272 -0.90 1.50 9.48
N ALA A 273 -0.97 0.44 10.30
CA ALA A 273 -0.24 0.37 11.56
C ALA A 273 1.28 0.44 11.35
N LEU A 274 1.83 -0.19 10.30
CA LEU A 274 3.26 -0.04 9.95
C LEU A 274 3.62 1.41 9.60
N LEU A 275 2.77 2.09 8.83
CA LEU A 275 2.99 3.48 8.45
C LEU A 275 2.96 4.43 9.66
N ASN A 276 2.13 4.12 10.65
CA ASN A 276 2.05 4.87 11.90
C ASN A 276 3.22 4.57 12.86
N GLY A 277 4.09 3.61 12.54
CA GLY A 277 5.17 3.14 13.42
C GLY A 277 4.71 2.19 14.53
N ASP A 278 3.44 1.76 14.51
CA ASP A 278 2.85 0.83 15.48
C ASP A 278 3.22 -0.63 15.15
N TYR A 279 4.52 -0.93 15.18
CA TYR A 279 5.06 -2.20 14.71
C TYR A 279 4.50 -3.41 15.46
N SER A 280 4.28 -3.30 16.78
CA SER A 280 3.75 -4.41 17.59
C SER A 280 2.35 -4.83 17.17
N ARG A 281 1.48 -3.85 16.91
CA ARG A 281 0.11 -4.08 16.42
C ARG A 281 0.14 -4.65 15.01
N ALA A 282 0.94 -4.07 14.12
CA ALA A 282 1.08 -4.54 12.75
C ALA A 282 1.56 -5.99 12.68
N ILE A 283 2.62 -6.32 13.43
CA ILE A 283 3.16 -7.69 13.51
C ILE A 283 2.08 -8.65 14.02
N GLY A 284 1.39 -8.33 15.12
CA GLY A 284 0.34 -9.20 15.67
C GLY A 284 -0.80 -9.45 14.68
N GLN A 285 -1.24 -8.43 13.93
CA GLN A 285 -2.26 -8.56 12.89
C GLN A 285 -1.76 -9.41 11.71
N LEU A 286 -0.53 -9.17 11.24
CA LEU A 286 0.07 -9.90 10.11
C LEU A 286 0.38 -11.36 10.46
N GLU A 287 0.79 -11.67 11.70
CA GLU A 287 0.99 -13.04 12.19
C GLU A 287 -0.33 -13.82 12.22
N ALA A 288 -1.40 -13.18 12.72
CA ALA A 288 -2.74 -13.76 12.72
C ALA A 288 -3.24 -14.01 11.29
N LEU A 289 -3.00 -13.06 10.37
CA LEU A 289 -3.35 -13.22 8.96
C LEU A 289 -2.55 -14.33 8.29
N ASN A 290 -1.25 -14.42 8.55
CA ASN A 290 -0.39 -15.46 7.99
C ASN A 290 -0.80 -16.86 8.48
N THR A 291 -1.32 -16.95 9.71
CA THR A 291 -1.87 -18.20 10.26
C THR A 291 -3.21 -18.55 9.63
N ALA A 292 -4.08 -17.56 9.40
CA ALA A 292 -5.38 -17.75 8.76
C ALA A 292 -5.27 -18.03 7.25
N ARG A 293 -4.27 -17.44 6.57
CA ARG A 293 -4.04 -17.50 5.12
C ARG A 293 -2.58 -17.89 4.84
N PRO A 294 -2.18 -19.14 5.11
CA PRO A 294 -0.79 -19.59 4.99
C PRO A 294 -0.26 -19.66 3.54
N GLU A 295 -1.14 -19.54 2.55
CA GLU A 295 -0.82 -19.55 1.11
C GLU A 295 -0.71 -18.14 0.50
N ASP A 296 -0.95 -17.09 1.31
CA ASP A 296 -0.86 -15.71 0.85
C ASP A 296 0.56 -15.16 1.00
N SER A 297 1.29 -15.11 -0.12
CA SER A 297 2.64 -14.58 -0.17
C SER A 297 2.70 -13.06 0.07
N GLU A 298 1.62 -12.31 -0.18
CA GLU A 298 1.59 -10.87 0.10
C GLU A 298 1.65 -10.61 1.61
N THR A 299 0.81 -11.30 2.38
CA THR A 299 0.84 -11.23 3.86
C THR A 299 2.22 -11.62 4.40
N ALA A 300 2.84 -12.67 3.85
CA ALA A 300 4.18 -13.09 4.27
C ALA A 300 5.24 -12.01 4.00
N ARG A 301 5.19 -11.35 2.83
CA ARG A 301 6.09 -10.24 2.50
C ARG A 301 5.88 -9.04 3.42
N TRP A 302 4.64 -8.69 3.74
CA TRP A 302 4.35 -7.60 4.69
C TRP A 302 4.81 -7.91 6.11
N LEU A 303 4.64 -9.15 6.57
CA LEU A 303 5.15 -9.57 7.87
C LEU A 303 6.69 -9.50 7.92
N ALA A 304 7.37 -9.91 6.85
CA ALA A 304 8.81 -9.76 6.75
C ALA A 304 9.27 -8.29 6.81
N ARG A 305 8.56 -7.38 6.11
CA ARG A 305 8.82 -5.93 6.21
C ARG A 305 8.58 -5.41 7.63
N ALA A 306 7.51 -5.87 8.27
CA ALA A 306 7.18 -5.50 9.65
C ALA A 306 8.29 -5.88 10.63
N TYR A 307 8.82 -7.10 10.54
CA TYR A 307 9.95 -7.52 11.38
C TYR A 307 11.21 -6.69 11.12
N LEU A 308 11.53 -6.36 9.85
CA LEU A 308 12.67 -5.49 9.55
C LEU A 308 12.49 -4.09 10.12
N ALA A 309 11.30 -3.50 9.97
CA ALA A 309 11.01 -2.15 10.46
C ALA A 309 11.03 -2.08 11.99
N ALA A 310 10.58 -3.13 12.67
CA ALA A 310 10.61 -3.25 14.12
C ALA A 310 12.01 -3.53 14.69
N GLY A 311 12.99 -3.90 13.84
CA GLY A 311 14.29 -4.41 14.29
C GLY A 311 14.24 -5.84 14.84
N ASP A 312 13.12 -6.56 14.66
CA ASP A 312 12.90 -7.95 15.08
C ASP A 312 13.57 -8.98 14.14
N GLN A 313 14.82 -8.69 13.80
CA GLN A 313 15.58 -9.41 12.79
C GLN A 313 15.75 -10.90 13.12
N MET A 314 15.94 -11.23 14.40
CA MET A 314 16.06 -12.62 14.85
C MET A 314 14.80 -13.46 14.56
N ARG A 315 13.60 -12.87 14.71
CA ARG A 315 12.35 -13.55 14.37
C ARG A 315 12.25 -13.79 12.88
N LEU A 316 12.58 -12.78 12.08
CA LEU A 316 12.57 -12.88 10.63
C LEU A 316 13.52 -13.98 10.12
N LEU A 317 14.75 -14.01 10.63
CA LEU A 317 15.75 -15.01 10.23
C LEU A 317 15.31 -16.45 10.57
N ALA A 318 14.58 -16.64 11.67
CA ALA A 318 14.05 -17.95 12.05
C ALA A 318 12.82 -18.36 11.21
N TRP A 319 11.96 -17.40 10.85
CA TRP A 319 10.66 -17.67 10.24
C TRP A 319 10.67 -17.68 8.69
N ALA A 320 11.36 -16.74 8.05
CA ALA A 320 11.32 -16.57 6.60
C ALA A 320 11.85 -17.76 5.77
N PRO A 321 12.86 -18.56 6.21
CA PRO A 321 13.30 -19.73 5.46
C PRO A 321 12.17 -20.74 5.20
N ALA A 322 11.29 -20.95 6.19
CA ALA A 322 10.13 -21.84 6.03
C ALA A 322 9.12 -21.27 5.03
N GLN A 323 8.92 -19.96 5.02
CA GLN A 323 8.04 -19.30 4.05
C GLN A 323 8.59 -19.39 2.63
N LEU A 324 9.90 -19.25 2.44
CA LEU A 324 10.54 -19.41 1.12
C LEU A 324 10.49 -20.84 0.58
N GLN A 325 10.40 -21.85 1.45
CA GLN A 325 10.13 -23.22 1.00
C GLN A 325 8.72 -23.37 0.42
N ARG A 326 7.73 -22.66 0.98
CA ARG A 326 6.36 -22.62 0.43
C ARG A 326 6.26 -21.74 -0.81
N PHE A 327 6.99 -20.63 -0.84
CA PHE A 327 6.99 -19.67 -1.95
C PHE A 327 8.37 -19.59 -2.64
N PRO A 328 8.82 -20.66 -3.33
CA PRO A 328 10.17 -20.71 -3.90
C PRO A 328 10.41 -19.70 -5.03
N ASN A 329 9.35 -19.10 -5.58
CA ASN A 329 9.43 -18.08 -6.64
C ASN A 329 9.28 -16.64 -6.11
N ASP A 330 9.06 -16.46 -4.80
CA ASP A 330 8.94 -15.12 -4.22
C ASP A 330 10.33 -14.48 -4.03
N SER A 331 10.76 -13.72 -5.04
CA SER A 331 12.03 -13.01 -5.02
C SER A 331 12.04 -11.85 -4.02
N GLU A 332 10.89 -11.30 -3.68
CA GLU A 332 10.82 -10.17 -2.77
C GLU A 332 11.00 -10.61 -1.32
N LEU A 333 10.32 -11.68 -0.91
CA LEU A 333 10.53 -12.30 0.40
C LEU A 333 11.99 -12.72 0.59
N ARG A 334 12.62 -13.23 -0.49
CA ARG A 334 14.04 -13.59 -0.49
C ARG A 334 14.96 -12.39 -0.28
N VAL A 335 14.64 -11.26 -0.91
CA VAL A 335 15.35 -10.00 -0.67
C VAL A 335 15.21 -9.57 0.78
N LEU A 336 14.01 -9.63 1.37
CA LEU A 336 13.78 -9.26 2.76
C LEU A 336 14.59 -10.15 3.73
N LEU A 337 14.66 -11.46 3.46
CA LEU A 337 15.52 -12.37 4.23
C LEU A 337 17.00 -12.01 4.08
N ALA A 338 17.47 -11.80 2.84
CA ALA A 338 18.87 -11.45 2.59
C ALA A 338 19.27 -10.11 3.25
N ARG A 339 18.36 -9.14 3.31
CA ARG A 339 18.56 -7.89 4.06
C ARG A 339 18.73 -8.14 5.54
N ALA A 340 17.86 -8.96 6.12
CA ALA A 340 18.00 -9.36 7.51
C ALA A 340 19.37 -10.03 7.73
N GLN A 341 19.84 -10.88 6.81
CA GLN A 341 21.16 -11.51 6.94
C GLN A 341 22.30 -10.48 6.87
N LEU A 342 22.26 -9.54 5.92
CA LEU A 342 23.25 -8.46 5.79
C LEU A 342 23.29 -7.53 7.00
N GLN A 343 22.12 -7.13 7.53
CA GLN A 343 22.05 -6.31 8.75
C GLN A 343 22.63 -7.02 9.97
N GLY A 344 22.58 -8.35 9.98
CA GLY A 344 23.16 -9.20 11.04
C GLY A 344 24.65 -9.49 10.86
N GLY A 345 25.25 -9.00 9.78
CA GLY A 345 26.64 -9.28 9.42
C GLY A 345 26.88 -10.63 8.75
N ASP A 346 25.82 -11.42 8.47
CA ASP A 346 25.94 -12.70 7.77
C ASP A 346 25.82 -12.51 6.25
N SER A 347 26.78 -11.78 5.69
CA SER A 347 26.80 -11.44 4.26
C SER A 347 26.99 -12.68 3.38
N GLN A 348 27.64 -13.73 3.89
CA GLN A 348 27.86 -14.97 3.14
C GLN A 348 26.53 -15.71 2.92
N THR A 349 25.72 -15.87 3.96
CA THR A 349 24.40 -16.48 3.83
C THR A 349 23.46 -15.64 2.97
N ALA A 350 23.58 -14.31 3.03
CA ALA A 350 22.85 -13.40 2.14
C ALA A 350 23.14 -13.66 0.65
N VAL A 351 24.41 -13.84 0.29
CA VAL A 351 24.81 -14.19 -1.08
C VAL A 351 24.18 -15.51 -1.51
N THR A 352 24.31 -16.58 -0.70
CA THR A 352 23.72 -17.88 -1.02
C THR A 352 22.20 -17.82 -1.16
N THR A 353 21.54 -17.07 -0.28
CA THR A 353 20.09 -16.86 -0.32
C THR A 353 19.69 -16.19 -1.63
N LEU A 354 20.35 -15.09 -2.02
CA LEU A 354 20.06 -14.35 -3.25
C LEU A 354 20.48 -15.06 -4.55
N GLN A 355 21.42 -16.00 -4.48
CA GLN A 355 21.76 -16.84 -5.64
C GLN A 355 20.71 -17.94 -5.90
N THR A 356 19.83 -18.21 -4.93
CA THR A 356 18.79 -19.23 -5.05
C THR A 356 17.60 -18.66 -5.85
N ASN A 357 17.37 -19.18 -7.05
CA ASN A 357 16.28 -18.80 -7.95
C ASN A 357 16.18 -17.27 -8.23
N PRO A 358 17.23 -16.64 -8.78
CA PRO A 358 17.21 -15.21 -9.07
C PRO A 358 16.20 -14.89 -10.19
N PRO A 359 15.40 -13.81 -10.05
CA PRO A 359 14.52 -13.38 -11.14
C PRO A 359 15.34 -12.88 -12.35
N PRO A 360 14.74 -12.85 -13.56
CA PRO A 360 15.37 -12.23 -14.72
C PRO A 360 15.81 -10.80 -14.41
N LEU A 361 17.02 -10.43 -14.87
CA LEU A 361 17.62 -9.14 -14.52
C LEU A 361 16.77 -7.95 -14.95
N ALA A 362 16.13 -8.02 -16.12
CA ALA A 362 15.21 -6.99 -16.60
C ALA A 362 13.93 -6.85 -15.75
N LYS A 363 13.49 -7.92 -15.07
CA LYS A 363 12.29 -7.92 -14.23
C LYS A 363 12.53 -7.28 -12.86
N ASP A 364 13.66 -7.58 -12.23
CA ASP A 364 14.01 -6.99 -10.93
C ASP A 364 15.51 -6.63 -10.87
N PRO A 365 15.91 -5.47 -11.43
CA PRO A 365 17.29 -5.00 -11.34
C PRO A 365 17.74 -4.75 -9.89
N SER A 366 16.83 -4.35 -9.00
CA SER A 366 17.14 -4.04 -7.60
C SER A 366 17.56 -5.29 -6.81
N TYR A 367 16.98 -6.45 -7.12
CA TYR A 367 17.43 -7.75 -6.62
C TYR A 367 18.91 -8.01 -6.94
N HIS A 368 19.29 -7.80 -8.21
CA HIS A 368 20.67 -8.02 -8.66
C HIS A 368 21.63 -6.98 -8.10
N ALA A 369 21.17 -5.75 -7.85
CA ALA A 369 21.97 -4.72 -7.19
C ALA A 369 22.27 -5.10 -5.73
N LEU A 370 21.27 -5.64 -5.00
CA LEU A 370 21.48 -6.16 -3.65
C LEU A 370 22.47 -7.34 -3.64
N LEU A 371 22.34 -8.27 -4.59
CA LEU A 371 23.29 -9.38 -4.74
C LEU A 371 24.71 -8.87 -5.05
N ALA A 372 24.85 -7.88 -5.93
CA ALA A 372 26.13 -7.27 -6.26
C ALA A 372 26.78 -6.58 -5.05
N ALA A 373 25.98 -5.91 -4.21
CA ALA A 373 26.42 -5.31 -2.96
C ALA A 373 26.81 -6.38 -1.91
N ALA A 374 26.05 -7.48 -1.82
CA ALA A 374 26.39 -8.61 -0.95
C ALA A 374 27.72 -9.27 -1.36
N PHE A 375 28.01 -9.36 -2.66
CA PHE A 375 29.33 -9.79 -3.14
C PHE A 375 30.46 -8.86 -2.68
N GLN A 376 30.25 -7.54 -2.63
CA GLN A 376 31.25 -6.60 -2.12
C GLN A 376 31.54 -6.83 -0.62
N GLN A 377 30.51 -7.06 0.18
CA GLN A 377 30.69 -7.31 1.61
C GLN A 377 31.46 -8.62 1.90
N THR A 378 31.36 -9.59 1.00
CA THR A 378 32.06 -10.88 1.09
C THR A 378 33.42 -10.90 0.36
N GLY A 379 33.84 -9.77 -0.21
CA GLY A 379 35.11 -9.65 -0.95
C GLY A 379 35.12 -10.31 -2.34
N GLN A 380 33.96 -10.70 -2.85
CA GLN A 380 33.76 -11.28 -4.19
C GLN A 380 33.70 -10.16 -5.25
N TRP A 381 34.80 -9.42 -5.40
CA TRP A 381 34.85 -8.19 -6.19
C TRP A 381 34.59 -8.42 -7.69
N ARG A 382 35.03 -9.57 -8.23
CA ARG A 382 34.87 -9.89 -9.66
C ARG A 382 33.40 -10.16 -10.02
N GLU A 383 32.72 -10.91 -9.16
CA GLU A 383 31.31 -11.24 -9.27
C GLU A 383 30.46 -9.97 -9.14
N SER A 384 30.83 -9.09 -8.19
CA SER A 384 30.20 -7.78 -8.01
C SER A 384 30.34 -6.91 -9.26
N ALA A 385 31.56 -6.75 -9.80
CA ALA A 385 31.80 -5.95 -11.01
C ALA A 385 31.02 -6.49 -12.21
N THR A 386 30.99 -7.82 -12.38
CA THR A 386 30.22 -8.47 -13.46
C THR A 386 28.73 -8.14 -13.34
N ARG A 387 28.16 -8.24 -12.14
CA ARG A 387 26.73 -7.95 -11.91
C ARG A 387 26.41 -6.48 -12.12
N TYR A 388 27.23 -5.56 -11.60
CA TYR A 388 27.04 -4.12 -11.84
C TYR A 388 27.20 -3.76 -13.32
N GLY A 389 28.12 -4.40 -14.05
CA GLY A 389 28.24 -4.22 -15.49
C GLY A 389 26.96 -4.58 -16.25
N MET A 390 26.32 -5.71 -15.90
CA MET A 390 25.03 -6.10 -16.49
C MET A 390 23.92 -5.10 -16.16
N LEU A 391 23.90 -4.58 -14.92
CA LEU A 391 22.92 -3.58 -14.48
C LEU A 391 23.10 -2.24 -15.21
N LEU A 392 24.34 -1.79 -15.37
CA LEU A 392 24.68 -0.57 -16.10
C LEU A 392 24.42 -0.68 -17.60
N ALA A 393 24.46 -1.90 -18.17
CA ALA A 393 24.04 -2.11 -19.55
C ALA A 393 22.53 -1.86 -19.73
N LEU A 394 21.70 -2.14 -18.71
CA LEU A 394 20.26 -1.82 -18.74
C LEU A 394 19.97 -0.35 -18.42
N ARG A 395 20.58 0.19 -17.35
CA ARG A 395 20.42 1.60 -16.97
C ARG A 395 21.79 2.26 -16.76
N PRO A 396 22.40 2.79 -17.83
CA PRO A 396 23.74 3.37 -17.77
C PRO A 396 23.85 4.59 -16.86
N ARG A 397 22.72 5.26 -16.60
CA ARG A 397 22.61 6.48 -15.81
C ARG A 397 22.18 6.22 -14.37
N GLU A 398 22.34 5.02 -13.83
CA GLU A 398 22.03 4.74 -12.42
C GLU A 398 23.28 4.91 -11.55
N GLY A 399 23.36 6.01 -10.82
CA GLY A 399 24.61 6.43 -10.20
C GLY A 399 25.04 5.56 -9.01
N ALA A 400 24.09 4.97 -8.28
CA ALA A 400 24.42 4.00 -7.22
C ALA A 400 25.13 2.77 -7.79
N TRP A 401 24.74 2.31 -8.98
CA TRP A 401 25.37 1.17 -9.65
C TRP A 401 26.73 1.55 -10.26
N GLN A 402 26.88 2.78 -10.74
CA GLN A 402 28.17 3.31 -11.17
C GLN A 402 29.16 3.37 -10.00
N LEU A 403 28.69 3.83 -8.83
CA LEU A 403 29.49 3.84 -7.61
C LEU A 403 29.87 2.42 -7.17
N GLY A 404 28.90 1.49 -7.13
CA GLY A 404 29.14 0.08 -6.84
C GLY A 404 30.18 -0.54 -7.78
N MET A 405 30.07 -0.28 -9.09
CA MET A 405 31.05 -0.72 -10.09
C MET A 405 32.44 -0.13 -9.83
N ALA A 406 32.53 1.16 -9.54
CA ALA A 406 33.80 1.84 -9.26
C ALA A 406 34.53 1.23 -8.07
N ILE A 407 33.81 0.96 -6.98
CA ILE A 407 34.36 0.32 -5.78
C ILE A 407 34.87 -1.09 -6.10
N ALA A 408 34.10 -1.88 -6.84
CA ALA A 408 34.51 -3.23 -7.21
C ALA A 408 35.77 -3.22 -8.09
N LEU A 409 35.84 -2.32 -9.07
CA LEU A 409 37.01 -2.15 -9.94
C LEU A 409 38.25 -1.67 -9.17
N GLU A 410 38.06 -0.75 -8.23
CA GLU A 410 39.13 -0.27 -7.37
C GLU A 410 39.75 -1.44 -6.56
N GLN A 411 38.91 -2.27 -5.95
CA GLN A 411 39.38 -3.44 -5.18
C GLN A 411 40.01 -4.52 -6.07
N LEU A 412 39.70 -4.54 -7.36
CA LEU A 412 40.35 -5.39 -8.37
C LEU A 412 41.66 -4.78 -8.90
N GLY A 413 42.08 -3.60 -8.42
CA GLY A 413 43.30 -2.91 -8.87
C GLY A 413 43.16 -2.18 -10.20
N GLN A 414 41.94 -2.03 -10.73
CA GLN A 414 41.68 -1.37 -12.01
C GLN A 414 41.42 0.13 -11.80
N ALA A 415 42.41 0.83 -11.24
CA ALA A 415 42.28 2.22 -10.77
C ALA A 415 41.80 3.21 -11.84
N THR A 416 42.27 3.09 -13.08
CA THR A 416 41.90 3.98 -14.19
C THR A 416 40.42 3.85 -14.57
N GLN A 417 39.92 2.60 -14.69
CA GLN A 417 38.51 2.36 -14.95
C GLN A 417 37.64 2.80 -13.75
N ALA A 418 38.09 2.50 -12.53
CA ALA A 418 37.40 2.92 -11.32
C ALA A 418 37.24 4.45 -11.24
N ALA A 419 38.30 5.22 -11.55
CA ALA A 419 38.24 6.68 -11.59
C ALA A 419 37.18 7.20 -12.57
N GLY A 420 37.07 6.58 -13.75
CA GLY A 420 36.04 6.92 -14.74
C GLY A 420 34.61 6.71 -14.21
N PHE A 421 34.35 5.58 -13.57
CA PHE A 421 33.02 5.30 -12.99
C PHE A 421 32.71 6.19 -11.77
N TYR A 422 33.69 6.49 -10.91
CA TYR A 422 33.52 7.46 -9.82
C TYR A 422 33.19 8.86 -10.36
N ALA A 423 33.85 9.29 -11.43
CA ALA A 423 33.61 10.58 -12.07
C ALA A 423 32.22 10.69 -12.71
N GLN A 424 31.66 9.57 -13.19
CA GLN A 424 30.28 9.50 -13.68
C GLN A 424 29.28 9.49 -12.52
N ALA A 425 29.54 8.71 -11.47
CA ALA A 425 28.66 8.58 -10.31
C ALA A 425 28.39 9.91 -9.60
N GLN A 426 29.42 10.78 -9.46
CA GLN A 426 29.24 12.11 -8.84
C GLN A 426 28.35 13.06 -9.64
N GLN A 427 28.19 12.86 -10.96
CA GLN A 427 27.35 13.70 -11.81
C GLN A 427 25.86 13.34 -11.70
N ASN A 428 25.55 12.27 -10.98
CA ASN A 428 24.21 11.73 -10.93
C ASN A 428 23.41 12.31 -9.75
N PRO A 429 22.26 12.97 -10.00
CA PRO A 429 21.44 13.57 -8.94
C PRO A 429 20.85 12.56 -7.96
N GLY A 430 20.81 11.27 -8.32
CA GLY A 430 20.18 10.26 -7.49
C GLY A 430 20.99 9.80 -6.29
N LEU A 431 22.33 9.97 -6.27
CA LEU A 431 23.12 9.63 -5.08
C LEU A 431 22.90 10.68 -4.00
N ASP A 432 23.00 10.29 -2.73
CA ASP A 432 23.05 11.24 -1.62
C ASP A 432 24.35 12.04 -1.61
N ASP A 433 24.34 13.17 -0.90
CA ASP A 433 25.45 14.12 -0.86
C ASP A 433 26.77 13.49 -0.40
N ASN A 434 26.72 12.55 0.56
CA ASN A 434 27.91 11.90 1.09
C ASN A 434 28.52 10.95 0.05
N SER A 435 27.70 10.14 -0.62
CA SER A 435 28.18 9.25 -1.68
C SER A 435 28.73 10.03 -2.88
N ARG A 436 28.12 11.18 -3.24
CA ARG A 436 28.67 12.05 -4.30
C ARG A 436 30.03 12.63 -3.92
N ARG A 437 30.18 13.12 -2.69
CA ARG A 437 31.48 13.63 -2.19
C ARG A 437 32.55 12.56 -2.18
N PHE A 438 32.21 11.36 -1.70
CA PHE A 438 33.11 10.22 -1.72
C PHE A 438 33.56 9.87 -3.14
N ALA A 439 32.61 9.77 -4.08
CA ALA A 439 32.91 9.49 -5.48
C ALA A 439 33.83 10.56 -6.09
N ALA A 440 33.57 11.84 -5.82
CA ALA A 440 34.41 12.95 -6.28
C ALA A 440 35.84 12.87 -5.74
N GLU A 441 36.00 12.58 -4.45
CA GLU A 441 37.30 12.44 -3.80
C GLU A 441 38.08 11.26 -4.40
N ARG A 442 37.45 10.09 -4.53
CA ARG A 442 38.07 8.89 -5.10
C ARG A 442 38.45 9.07 -6.57
N ALA A 443 37.59 9.71 -7.36
CA ALA A 443 37.89 10.02 -8.76
C ALA A 443 39.15 10.87 -8.89
N ARG A 444 39.33 11.88 -8.03
CA ARG A 444 40.52 12.75 -8.03
C ARG A 444 41.78 11.99 -7.59
N ILE A 445 41.68 11.16 -6.55
CA ILE A 445 42.83 10.39 -6.04
C ILE A 445 43.31 9.39 -7.10
N LEU A 446 42.40 8.62 -7.68
CA LEU A 446 42.73 7.56 -8.64
C LEU A 446 43.05 8.09 -10.03
N GLY A 447 42.40 9.18 -10.45
CA GLY A 447 42.67 9.84 -11.75
C GLY A 447 43.97 10.63 -11.79
N GLY A 448 44.56 10.97 -10.63
CA GLY A 448 45.88 11.61 -10.55
C GLY A 448 47.06 10.64 -10.43
N GLN A 449 46.80 9.33 -10.35
CA GLN A 449 47.82 8.28 -10.20
C GLN A 449 48.21 7.59 -11.51
N SER A 450 47.64 8.02 -12.64
CA SER A 450 47.87 7.45 -13.97
C SER A 450 49.04 8.05 -14.71
#